data_AF-A0A2W6CLT3-F1
#
_entry.id   AF-A0A2W6CLT3-F1
#
_cell.length_a   1.000
_cell.length_b   1.000
_cell.length_c   1.000
_cell.angle_alpha   90.00
_cell.angle_beta   90.00
_cell.angle_gamma   90.00
#
_symmetry.space_group_name_H-M   'P 1'
#
loop_
_entity.id
_entity.type
_entity.pdbx_description
1 polymer ?
#
loop_
_entity_poly.entity_id
_entity_poly.type
_entity_poly.pdbx_seq_one_letter_code
_entity_poly.pdbx_strand_id
1 'polypeptide(L)' 'MSEKDVCERFGVTRYAARAALNKLQLAGLIVTVPGQGRRVAGAPSTSNAGRH' A
#
# COMPACT_ATOMS: atom_id res chain seq x y z
N MET A 1 3.08 -5.19 3.67
CA MET A 1 3.25 -4.13 4.68
C MET A 1 2.03 -4.15 5.59
N SER A 2 2.20 -4.62 6.82
CA SER A 2 1.17 -4.61 7.85
C SER A 2 1.05 -3.23 8.47
N GLU A 3 -0.10 -2.91 9.08
CA GLU A 3 -0.33 -1.65 9.79
C GLU A 3 0.67 -1.46 10.95
N LYS A 4 1.16 -2.56 11.53
CA LYS A 4 2.18 -2.53 12.59
C LYS A 4 3.53 -2.03 12.07
N ASP A 5 3.94 -2.47 10.88
CA ASP A 5 5.21 -2.05 10.24
C ASP A 5 5.21 -0.56 9.94
N VAL A 6 4.05 -0.01 9.57
CA VAL A 6 3.89 1.43 9.29
C VAL A 6 3.98 2.25 10.58
N CYS A 7 3.44 1.74 11.68
CA CYS A 7 3.53 2.41 12.98
C CYS A 7 4.97 2.49 13.47
N GLU A 8 5.70 1.37 13.42
CA GLU A 8 7.10 1.30 13.87
C GLU A 8 8.03 2.14 12.99
N ARG A 9 7.82 2.14 11.66
CA ARG A 9 8.72 2.84 10.73
C ARG A 9 8.53 4.36 10.69
N PHE A 10 7.32 4.85 10.96
CA PHE A 10 6.99 6.27 10.87
C PHE A 10 6.68 6.91 12.23
N GLY A 11 6.76 6.15 13.34
CA GLY A 11 6.43 6.65 14.68
C GLY A 11 4.97 7.06 14.84
N VAL A 12 4.08 6.53 14.00
CA VAL A 12 2.65 6.89 13.97
C VAL A 12 1.80 5.87 14.72
N THR A 13 0.68 6.31 15.27
CA THR A 13 -0.29 5.38 15.88
C THR A 13 -0.98 4.52 14.81
N ARG A 14 -1.49 3.34 15.19
CA ARG A 14 -2.30 2.48 14.29
C ARG A 14 -3.46 3.22 13.65
N TYR A 15 -4.07 4.14 14.40
CA TYR A 15 -5.14 4.99 13.88
C TYR A 15 -4.65 5.95 12.80
N ALA A 16 -3.52 6.63 13.02
CA ALA A 16 -2.91 7.53 12.05
C ALA A 16 -2.45 6.79 10.78
N ALA A 17 -1.84 5.60 10.93
CA ALA A 17 -1.47 4.75 9.80
C ALA A 17 -2.70 4.36 8.97
N ARG A 18 -3.79 3.90 9.61
CA ARG A 18 -5.04 3.56 8.93
C ARG A 18 -5.68 4.76 8.25
N ALA A 19 -5.69 5.92 8.91
CA ALA A 19 -6.23 7.15 8.34
C ALA A 19 -5.44 7.61 7.11
N ALA A 20 -4.11 7.54 7.15
CA ALA A 20 -3.25 7.85 6.00
C ALA A 20 -3.51 6.90 4.83
N LEU A 21 -3.58 5.59 5.08
CA LEU A 21 -3.88 4.60 4.05
C LEU A 21 -5.27 4.82 3.43
N ASN A 22 -6.29 5.14 4.23
CA ASN A 22 -7.61 5.47 3.71
C ASN A 22 -7.59 6.73 2.84
N LYS A 23 -6.85 7.78 3.23
CA LYS A 23 -6.69 9.00 2.42
C LYS A 23 -6.03 8.69 1.08
N LEU A 24 -4.99 7.87 1.06
CA LEU A 24 -4.31 7.45 -0.16
C LEU A 24 -5.22 6.62 -1.07
N GLN A 25 -6.05 5.75 -0.50
CA GLN A 25 -7.00 4.93 -1.27
C GLN A 25 -8.13 5.78 -1.84
N LEU A 26 -8.66 6.74 -1.06
CA LEU A 26 -9.68 7.67 -1.52
C LEU A 26 -9.15 8.59 -2.63
N ALA A 27 -7.89 8.99 -2.55
CA ALA A 27 -7.21 9.76 -3.60
C ALA A 27 -6.87 8.92 -4.85
N GLY A 28 -7.17 7.62 -4.85
CA GLY A 28 -6.86 6.72 -5.97
C GLY A 28 -5.38 6.44 -6.15
N LEU A 29 -4.54 6.75 -5.15
CA LEU A 29 -3.08 6.54 -5.20
C LEU A 29 -2.69 5.12 -4.82
N ILE A 30 -3.54 4.41 -4.09
CA ILE A 30 -3.37 2.99 -3.78
C ILE A 30 -4.67 2.23 -4.00
N VAL A 31 -4.54 0.95 -4.33
CA VAL A 31 -5.65 0.01 -4.51
C VAL A 31 -5.43 -1.22 -3.64
N THR A 32 -6.49 -1.73 -3.03
CA THR A 32 -6.45 -3.01 -2.33
C THR A 32 -6.75 -4.12 -3.33
N VAL A 33 -5.76 -4.99 -3.56
CA VAL A 33 -5.87 -6.16 -4.42
C VAL A 33 -6.16 -7.39 -3.54
N PRO A 34 -7.27 -8.10 -3.77
CA PRO A 34 -7.59 -9.33 -3.04
C PRO A 34 -6.41 -10.31 -3.07
N GLY A 35 -6.01 -10.82 -1.91
CA GLY A 35 -4.89 -11.77 -1.78
C GLY A 35 -3.48 -11.18 -1.91
N GLN A 36 -3.31 -9.92 -2.31
CA GLN A 36 -1.99 -9.25 -2.44
C GLN A 36 -1.81 -8.05 -1.50
N GLY A 37 -2.87 -7.58 -0.85
CA GLY A 37 -2.85 -6.41 0.02
C GLY A 37 -2.92 -5.11 -0.78
N ARG A 38 -2.26 -4.05 -0.30
CA ARG A 38 -2.37 -2.69 -0.86
C ARG A 38 -1.21 -2.43 -1.85
N ARG A 39 -1.51 -1.94 -3.05
CA ARG A 39 -0.54 -1.58 -4.12
C ARG A 39 -0.70 -0.13 -4.54
N VAL A 40 0.36 0.49 -5.07
CA VAL A 40 0.31 1.85 -5.64
C VAL A 40 -0.39 1.81 -6.99
N ALA A 41 -1.38 2.68 -7.19
CA ALA A 41 -2.09 2.83 -8.45
C ALA A 41 -1.14 3.42 -9.51
N GLY A 42 -1.11 2.81 -10.70
CA GLY A 42 -0.21 3.23 -11.78
C GLY A 42 1.25 2.77 -11.63
N ALA A 43 1.60 2.05 -10.56
CA ALA A 43 2.89 1.36 -10.54
C ALA A 43 2.86 0.29 -11.64
N PRO A 44 3.84 0.27 -12.58
CA PRO A 44 3.92 -0.79 -13.56
C PRO A 44 3.95 -2.11 -12.79
N SER A 45 3.04 -3.01 -13.13
CA SER A 45 3.13 -4.38 -12.64
C SER A 45 4.48 -4.90 -13.13
N THR A 46 5.46 -4.97 -12.24
CA THR A 46 6.67 -5.76 -12.45
C THR A 46 6.30 -7.24 -12.37
N SER A 47 5.31 -7.64 -13.18
CA SER A 47 5.21 -9.03 -13.61
C SER A 47 6.34 -9.16 -14.61
N ASN A 48 7.42 -9.82 -14.19
CA ASN A 48 8.53 -10.20 -15.04
C ASN A 48 7.99 -11.13 -16.14
N ALA A 49 7.44 -10.56 -17.21
CA ALA A 49 7.12 -11.22 -18.46
C ALA A 49 8.23 -10.84 -19.44
N GLY A 50 9.32 -11.60 -19.43
CA GLY A 50 10.44 -11.38 -20.35
C GLY A 50 11.75 -11.95 -19.85
N ARG A 51 11.86 -13.28 -19.74
CA ARG A 51 13.15 -13.93 -19.97
C ARG A 51 13.20 -14.31 -21.45
N HIS A 52 14.11 -13.65 -22.15
CA HIS A 52 14.67 -14.03 -23.45
C HIS A 52 15.24 -15.45 -23.42
#